data_AF-A0A9D7M4Y0-F1
#
_entry.id   AF-A0A9D7M4Y0-F1
#
_cell.length_a   1.000
_cell.length_b   1.000
_cell.length_c   1.000
_cell.angle_alpha   90.00
_cell.angle_beta   90.00
_cell.angle_gamma   90.00
#
_symmetry.space_group_name_H-M   'P 1'
#
loop_
_entity.id
_entity.type
_entity.pdbx_description
1 polymer ?
#
loop_
_entity_poly.entity_id
_entity_poly.type
_entity_poly.pdbx_seq_one_letter_code
_entity_poly.pdbx_strand_id
1 'polypeptide(L)'
;METNPFLNDDAIGSLIAKVFANEANESEMASLRSWRQASAENESYFIILKQIFEESALAKENYTYNVDEAWKKVKPSLFLFVPCRRRNINRLPNPSLG
;
A
#
# COMPACT_ATOMS: atom_id res chain seq x y z
N MET A 1 33.50 16.69 3.58
CA MET A 1 32.08 16.56 3.21
C MET A 1 31.36 16.17 4.48
N GLU A 2 30.83 17.14 5.22
CA GLU A 2 30.10 16.88 6.46
C GLU A 2 28.63 16.65 6.10
N THR A 3 28.24 15.38 6.03
CA THR A 3 26.83 15.00 5.99
C THR A 3 26.23 15.33 7.35
N ASN A 4 25.34 16.32 7.38
CA ASN A 4 24.64 16.78 8.58
C ASN A 4 23.91 15.58 9.24
N PRO A 5 24.30 15.12 10.45
CA PRO A 5 23.89 13.82 10.99
C PRO A 5 22.48 13.81 11.60
N PHE A 6 21.65 14.83 11.35
CA PHE A 6 20.36 15.02 12.04
C PHE A 6 19.12 14.79 11.18
N LEU A 7 19.28 14.42 9.91
CA LEU A 7 18.17 14.01 9.07
C LEU A 7 18.55 12.65 8.48
N ASN A 8 18.17 11.57 9.18
CA ASN A 8 18.09 10.25 8.56
C ASN A 8 17.36 10.40 7.21
N ASP A 9 17.77 9.68 6.16
CA ASP A 9 17.11 9.79 4.85
C ASP A 9 15.59 9.58 4.94
N ASP A 10 15.15 8.75 5.90
CA ASP A 10 13.74 8.53 6.27
C ASP A 10 13.04 9.81 6.82
N ALA A 11 13.81 10.63 7.54
CA ALA A 11 13.55 12.00 7.98
C ALA A 11 12.97 12.89 6.89
N ILE A 12 13.79 13.03 5.84
CA ILE A 12 13.49 13.87 4.67
C ILE A 12 12.36 13.26 3.84
N GLY A 13 12.35 11.94 3.65
CA GLY A 13 11.26 11.27 2.94
C GLY A 13 9.89 11.54 3.57
N SER A 14 9.81 11.43 4.90
CA SER A 14 8.59 11.73 5.66
C SER A 14 8.15 13.19 5.51
N LEU A 15 9.11 14.11 5.52
CA LEU A 15 8.85 15.53 5.38
C LEU A 15 8.38 15.90 3.97
N ILE A 16 8.97 15.30 2.93
CA ILE A 16 8.52 15.43 1.53
C ILE A 16 7.08 14.91 1.39
N ALA A 17 6.78 13.74 1.95
CA ALA A 17 5.44 13.16 1.90
C ALA A 17 4.39 14.07 2.55
N LYS A 18 4.69 14.64 3.73
CA LYS A 18 3.82 15.63 4.38
C LYS A 18 3.59 16.87 3.52
N VAL A 19 4.63 17.35 2.83
CA VAL A 19 4.51 18.50 1.93
C VAL A 19 3.59 18.18 0.75
N PHE A 20 3.71 17.00 0.14
CA PHE A 20 2.83 16.57 -0.94
C PHE A 20 1.39 16.34 -0.48
N ALA A 21 1.19 15.90 0.76
CA ALA A 21 -0.12 15.78 1.40
C ALA A 21 -0.71 17.14 1.86
N ASN A 22 0.05 18.24 1.72
CA ASN A 22 -0.34 19.57 2.21
C ASN A 22 -0.56 19.63 3.74
N GLU A 23 0.13 18.76 4.49
CA GLU A 23 0.09 18.64 5.95
C GLU A 23 1.33 19.23 6.64
N ALA A 24 2.28 19.77 5.86
CA ALA A 24 3.51 20.32 6.38
C ALA A 24 3.34 21.72 6.97
N ASN A 25 4.03 21.97 8.09
CA ASN A 25 4.10 23.29 8.72
C ASN A 25 5.11 24.21 8.02
N GLU A 26 5.00 25.53 8.23
CA GLU A 26 5.92 26.52 7.62
C GLU A 26 7.40 26.27 7.95
N SER A 27 7.69 25.84 9.18
CA SER A 27 9.05 25.47 9.61
C SER A 27 9.60 24.24 8.88
N GLU A 28 8.74 23.24 8.65
CA GLU A 28 9.09 22.05 7.89
C GLU A 28 9.33 22.41 6.41
N MET A 29 8.50 23.28 5.82
CA MET A 29 8.71 23.78 4.46
C MET A 29 10.03 24.56 4.31
N ALA A 30 10.38 25.39 5.30
CA ALA A 30 11.66 26.10 5.32
C ALA A 30 12.83 25.12 5.38
N SER A 31 12.72 24.08 6.21
CA SER A 31 13.73 23.02 6.33
C SER A 31 13.90 22.25 5.03
N LEU A 32 12.81 21.92 4.32
CA LEU A 32 12.87 21.29 3.01
C LEU A 32 13.54 22.17 1.96
N ARG A 33 13.22 23.47 1.95
CA ARG A 33 13.85 24.42 1.02
C ARG A 33 15.35 24.49 1.23
N SER A 34 15.81 24.56 2.47
CA SER A 34 17.23 24.53 2.81
C SER A 34 17.89 23.23 2.38
N TRP A 35 17.22 22.09 2.57
CA TRP A 35 17.73 20.78 2.14
C TRP A 35 17.83 20.67 0.60
N ARG A 36 16.83 21.17 -0.12
CA ARG A 36 16.80 21.24 -1.58
C ARG A 36 17.92 22.11 -2.16
N GLN A 37 18.21 23.24 -1.51
CA GLN A 37 19.27 24.16 -1.94
C GLN A 37 20.68 23.68 -1.56
N ALA A 38 20.80 22.71 -0.66
CA ALA A 38 22.09 22.22 -0.19
C ALA A 38 22.87 21.42 -1.25
N SER A 39 22.17 20.79 -2.22
CA SER A 39 22.81 19.98 -3.27
C SER A 39 21.89 19.83 -4.49
N ALA A 40 22.49 19.73 -5.68
CA ALA A 40 21.75 19.50 -6.92
C ALA A 40 21.11 18.11 -6.95
N GLU A 41 21.74 17.13 -6.32
CA GLU A 41 21.21 15.77 -6.16
C GLU A 41 19.92 15.78 -5.34
N ASN A 42 19.87 16.54 -4.24
CA ASN A 42 18.68 16.69 -3.39
C ASN A 42 17.50 17.30 -4.16
N GLU A 43 17.77 18.35 -4.93
CA GLU A 43 16.76 18.96 -5.80
C GLU A 43 16.24 17.95 -6.85
N SER A 44 17.14 17.21 -7.49
CA SER A 44 16.76 16.20 -8.48
C SER A 44 15.89 15.09 -7.87
N TYR A 45 16.23 14.63 -6.65
CA TYR A 45 15.46 13.64 -5.92
C TYR A 45 14.04 14.14 -5.61
N PHE A 46 13.92 15.39 -5.16
CA PHE A 46 12.63 16.02 -4.89
C PHE A 46 11.76 16.11 -6.17
N ILE A 47 12.36 16.51 -7.29
CA ILE A 47 11.64 16.63 -8.58
C ILE A 47 11.11 15.26 -9.04
N ILE A 48 11.93 14.21 -8.96
CA ILE A 48 11.53 12.85 -9.33
C ILE A 48 10.34 12.38 -8.48
N LEU A 49 10.44 12.56 -7.16
CA LEU A 49 9.35 12.17 -6.25
C LEU A 49 8.07 12.96 -6.51
N LYS A 50 8.19 14.25 -6.81
CA LYS A 50 7.04 15.10 -7.16
C LYS A 50 6.36 14.58 -8.43
N GLN A 51 7.12 14.27 -9.47
CA GLN A 51 6.58 13.73 -10.72
C GLN A 51 5.84 12.40 -10.48
N ILE A 52 6.44 11.47 -9.74
CA ILE A 52 5.80 10.18 -9.42
C ILE A 52 4.49 10.40 -8.65
N PHE A 53 4.48 11.31 -7.69
CA PHE A 53 3.27 11.62 -6.91
C PHE A 53 2.15 12.15 -7.80
N GLU A 54 2.44 13.11 -8.68
CA GLU A 54 1.48 13.70 -9.61
C GLU A 54 0.94 12.65 -10.60
N GLU A 55 1.82 11.85 -11.20
CA GLU A 55 1.43 10.76 -12.12
C GLU A 55 0.57 9.69 -11.43
N SER A 56 0.88 9.36 -10.17
CA SER A 56 0.11 8.40 -9.39
C SER A 56 -1.31 8.87 -9.08
N ALA A 57 -1.50 10.18 -8.90
CA ALA A 57 -2.81 10.79 -8.70
C ALA A 57 -3.66 10.67 -9.97
N LEU A 58 -3.07 10.97 -11.13
CA LEU A 58 -3.74 10.85 -12.44
C LEU A 58 -4.10 9.40 -12.79
N ALA A 59 -3.28 8.43 -12.37
CA ALA A 59 -3.58 7.02 -12.57
C ALA A 59 -4.87 6.62 -11.85
N LYS A 60 -5.10 7.06 -10.61
CA LYS A 60 -6.33 6.71 -9.85
C LYS A 60 -7.62 7.16 -10.53
N GLU A 61 -7.61 8.30 -11.21
CA GLU A 61 -8.80 8.86 -11.84
C GLU A 61 -9.23 8.13 -13.12
N ASN A 62 -8.30 7.44 -13.80
CA ASN A 62 -8.55 6.84 -15.11
C ASN A 62 -8.85 5.33 -15.09
N TYR A 63 -8.85 4.69 -13.91
CA TYR A 63 -9.17 3.26 -13.82
C TYR A 63 -10.66 3.03 -13.48
N THR A 64 -11.45 2.68 -14.49
CA THR A 64 -12.73 2.01 -14.29
C THR A 64 -12.50 0.53 -13.97
N TYR A 65 -12.59 0.17 -12.69
CA TYR A 65 -12.54 -1.23 -12.27
C TYR A 65 -13.85 -1.95 -12.62
N ASN A 66 -13.78 -2.95 -13.50
CA ASN A 66 -14.91 -3.84 -13.73
C ASN A 66 -14.92 -4.94 -12.64
N VAL A 67 -15.61 -4.63 -11.54
CA VAL A 67 -15.73 -5.49 -10.36
C VAL A 67 -16.34 -6.85 -10.72
N ASP A 68 -17.33 -6.88 -11.62
CA ASP A 68 -18.02 -8.12 -12.01
C ASP A 68 -17.12 -9.07 -12.81
N GLU A 69 -16.34 -8.55 -13.75
CA GLU A 69 -15.34 -9.33 -14.50
C GLU A 69 -14.22 -9.84 -13.57
N ALA A 70 -13.83 -9.07 -12.56
CA ALA A 70 -12.86 -9.52 -11.56
C ALA A 70 -13.42 -10.70 -10.74
N TRP A 71 -14.68 -10.63 -10.30
CA TRP A 71 -15.32 -11.73 -9.55
C TRP A 71 -15.51 -13.00 -10.37
N LYS A 72 -15.73 -12.90 -11.70
CA LYS A 72 -15.81 -14.09 -12.58
C LYS A 72 -14.50 -14.89 -12.59
N LYS A 73 -13.34 -14.25 -12.42
CA LYS A 73 -12.03 -14.92 -12.35
C LYS A 73 -11.73 -15.56 -10.99
N VAL A 74 -12.37 -15.07 -9.92
CA VAL A 74 -12.18 -15.57 -8.54
C VAL A 74 -13.09 -16.78 -8.23
N LYS A 75 -14.30 -16.83 -8.79
CA LYS A 75 -15.25 -17.93 -8.56
C LYS A 75 -14.68 -19.34 -8.84
N PRO A 76 -13.90 -19.61 -9.91
CA PRO A 76 -13.42 -20.96 -10.22
C PRO A 76 -12.43 -21.53 -9.18
N SER A 77 -11.69 -20.68 -8.46
CA SER A 77 -10.66 -21.13 -7.50
C SER A 77 -11.21 -21.39 -6.09
N LEU A 78 -12.34 -20.78 -5.72
CA LEU A 78 -12.95 -20.94 -4.40
C LEU A 78 -13.71 -22.26 -4.22
N PHE A 79 -14.13 -22.93 -5.30
CA PHE A 79 -14.87 -24.20 -5.22
C PHE A 79 -13.98 -25.45 -5.18
N LEU A 80 -12.65 -25.33 -5.33
CA LEU A 80 -11.72 -26.47 -5.27
C LEU A 80 -11.33 -26.91 -3.84
N PHE A 81 -11.77 -26.19 -2.80
CA PHE A 81 -11.55 -26.56 -1.40
C PHE A 81 -12.85 -26.90 -0.67
N VAL A 82 -13.50 -27.99 -1.10
CA VAL A 82 -14.37 -28.76 -0.20
C VAL A 82 -13.89 -30.20 -0.20
N PRO A 83 -13.03 -30.63 0.75
CA PRO A 83 -12.87 -32.06 0.97
C PRO A 83 -14.17 -32.55 1.62
N CYS A 84 -15.07 -33.10 0.79
CA CYS A 84 -16.21 -33.89 1.25
C CYS A 84 -15.72 -35.06 2.13
N ARG A 85 -15.67 -34.89 3.46
CA ARG A 85 -15.74 -36.04 4.37
C ARG A 85 -17.19 -36.51 4.47
N ARG A 86 -17.61 -37.42 3.57
CA ARG A 86 -18.75 -38.30 3.88
C ARG A 86 -18.33 -39.26 5.00
N ARG A 87 -18.69 -38.97 6.25
CA ARG A 87 -18.76 -40.02 7.28
C ARG A 87 -20.07 -40.79 7.06
N ASN A 88 -19.95 -42.04 6.63
CA ASN A 88 -21.05 -43.00 6.67
C ASN A 88 -21.27 -43.40 8.14
N ILE A 89 -22.39 -43.00 8.74
CA ILE A 89 -22.74 -43.25 10.16
C ILE A 89 -23.77 -44.38 10.34
N ASN A 90 -23.95 -45.27 9.36
CA ASN A 90 -24.75 -46.47 9.57
C ASN A 90 -23.88 -47.63 10.06
N ARG A 91 -23.71 -47.73 11.39
CA ARG A 91 -23.70 -48.98 12.19
C ARG A 91 -23.31 -48.70 13.64
N LEU A 92 -24.29 -48.46 14.49
CA LEU A 92 -24.26 -48.92 15.88
C LEU A 92 -25.63 -49.55 16.18
N PRO A 93 -25.70 -50.77 16.71
CA PRO A 93 -26.96 -51.41 17.03
C PRO A 93 -27.57 -50.78 18.29
N ASN A 94 -28.89 -50.61 18.24
CA ASN A 94 -29.74 -50.11 19.30
C ASN A 94 -29.76 -51.11 20.47
N PRO A 95 -29.45 -50.73 21.74
CA PRO A 95 -29.82 -51.55 22.88
C PRO A 95 -31.29 -51.24 23.22
N SER A 96 -32.10 -52.26 22.95
CA SER A 96 -33.49 -52.41 23.31
C SER A 96 -33.80 -52.10 24.77
N LEU A 97 -34.98 -51.49 24.97
CA LEU A 97 -35.76 -51.37 26.19
C LEU A 97 -35.64 -52.57 27.14
N GLY A 98 -35.41 -52.26 28.42
CA GLY A 98 -35.56 -53.13 29.59
C GLY A 98 -35.77 -52.26 30.82
#